data_AF-A0A0C3A5E3-F1
#
_entry.id   AF-A0A0C3A5E3-F1
#
_cell.length_a   1.000
_cell.length_b   1.000
_cell.length_c   1.000
_cell.angle_alpha   90.00
_cell.angle_beta   90.00
_cell.angle_gamma   90.00
#
_symmetry.space_group_name_H-M   'P 1'
#
loop_
_entity.id
_entity.type
_entity.pdbx_description
1 polymer ?
#
loop_
_entity_poly.entity_id
_entity_poly.type
_entity_poly.pdbx_seq_one_letter_code
_entity_poly.pdbx_strand_id
1 'polypeptide(L)'
;MPLQSGLRTRGSGLCLLGLDSGGPRGVSQLTILARLMHRLNYDSRDDQIIRPCDVFDMIGGSGSGGVIAILLATLKFTAKEALDEFADLCATVLDKQDVDAETRTAALKQYIDGLLERHGIDRNTRIYDPNNHSINCKLAIPISYKHHAGSICMLRSYSTRKEETLELTIGDALMATLATPPLFVSTEQGLHPGFSLMEATKIKSVRTF
;
A
#
# COMPACT_ATOMS: atom_id res chain seq x y z
N MET A 1 39.07 -14.03 13.03
CA MET A 1 38.05 -13.27 13.80
C MET A 1 36.86 -13.06 12.88
N PRO A 2 35.63 -13.48 13.22
CA PRO A 2 34.49 -13.14 12.40
C PRO A 2 34.03 -11.72 12.73
N LEU A 3 33.86 -10.88 11.70
CA LEU A 3 33.17 -9.60 11.80
C LEU A 3 31.72 -9.86 12.24
N GLN A 4 31.35 -9.34 13.41
CA GLN A 4 29.94 -9.18 13.77
C GLN A 4 29.38 -8.03 12.94
N SER A 5 28.48 -8.35 12.01
CA SER A 5 27.62 -7.37 11.35
C SER A 5 26.75 -6.70 12.42
N GLY A 6 26.75 -5.37 12.43
CA GLY A 6 26.02 -4.55 13.38
C GLY A 6 24.51 -4.66 13.19
N LEU A 7 23.91 -5.74 13.66
CA LEU A 7 22.48 -5.77 13.97
C LEU A 7 22.26 -4.82 15.13
N ARG A 8 21.76 -3.62 14.82
CA ARG A 8 21.14 -2.70 15.78
C ARG A 8 20.33 -3.52 16.78
N THR A 9 20.66 -3.42 18.06
CA THR A 9 19.83 -3.94 19.14
C THR A 9 18.51 -3.19 19.11
N ARG A 10 17.56 -3.65 18.29
CA ARG A 10 16.17 -3.22 18.37
C ARG A 10 15.76 -3.44 19.83
N GLY A 11 15.35 -2.37 20.50
CA GLY A 11 14.64 -2.51 21.77
C GLY A 11 13.46 -3.47 21.58
N SER A 12 13.03 -4.15 22.63
CA SER A 12 11.98 -5.18 22.58
C SER A 12 10.58 -4.69 22.12
N GLY A 13 10.46 -3.44 21.66
CA GLY A 13 9.22 -2.83 21.20
C GLY A 13 8.99 -3.03 19.70
N LEU A 14 7.72 -3.17 19.33
CA LEU A 14 7.27 -3.18 17.94
C LEU A 14 7.11 -1.75 17.42
N CYS A 15 7.55 -1.50 16.18
CA CYS A 15 7.40 -0.22 15.50
C CYS A 15 6.42 -0.34 14.32
N LEU A 16 5.32 0.41 14.37
CA LEU A 16 4.26 0.36 13.37
C LEU A 16 4.11 1.73 12.69
N LEU A 17 3.92 1.72 11.36
CA LEU A 17 3.61 2.92 10.58
C LEU A 17 2.17 2.84 10.06
N GLY A 18 1.36 3.85 10.40
CA GLY A 18 0.01 4.03 9.86
C GLY A 18 -0.05 5.21 8.90
N LEU A 19 -0.73 5.03 7.77
CA LEU A 19 -0.87 6.04 6.71
C LEU A 19 -2.35 6.28 6.39
N ASP A 20 -2.79 7.53 6.51
CA ASP A 20 -4.19 7.88 6.33
C ASP A 20 -4.56 8.06 4.85
N SER A 21 -5.85 7.90 4.56
CA SER A 21 -6.44 8.28 3.27
C SER A 21 -6.60 9.79 3.18
N GLY A 22 -6.10 10.38 2.11
CA GLY A 22 -6.14 11.82 1.87
C GLY A 22 -6.15 12.20 0.39
N GLY A 23 -6.19 11.22 -0.51
CA GLY A 23 -5.97 11.42 -1.94
C GLY A 23 -4.60 12.06 -2.20
N PRO A 24 -4.51 13.08 -3.05
CA PRO A 24 -3.26 13.82 -3.33
C PRO A 24 -2.56 14.39 -2.09
N ARG A 25 -3.30 14.69 -1.02
CA ARG A 25 -2.72 15.18 0.25
C ARG A 25 -1.83 14.15 0.95
N GLY A 26 -1.87 12.87 0.52
CA GLY A 26 -0.93 11.83 0.94
C GLY A 26 0.55 12.19 0.68
N VAL A 27 0.84 13.09 -0.26
CA VAL A 27 2.19 13.63 -0.49
C VAL A 27 2.75 14.28 0.77
N SER A 28 1.92 14.90 1.61
CA SER A 28 2.34 15.54 2.85
C SER A 28 2.91 14.54 3.87
N GLN A 29 2.16 13.48 4.20
CA GLN A 29 2.62 12.45 5.14
C GLN A 29 3.87 11.73 4.63
N LEU A 30 3.94 11.48 3.32
CA LEU A 30 5.08 10.82 2.71
C LEU A 30 6.32 11.73 2.65
N THR A 31 6.14 13.05 2.51
CA THR A 31 7.22 14.04 2.63
C THR A 31 7.79 14.05 4.05
N ILE A 32 6.92 13.99 5.08
CA ILE A 32 7.37 13.90 6.48
C ILE A 32 8.18 12.62 6.70
N LEU A 33 7.68 11.48 6.21
CA LEU A 33 8.39 10.21 6.28
C LEU A 33 9.73 10.24 5.54
N ALA A 34 9.79 10.82 4.34
CA ALA A 34 11.02 10.95 3.56
C ALA A 34 12.08 11.77 4.31
N ARG A 35 11.70 12.86 4.98
CA ARG A 35 12.60 13.64 5.83
C ARG A 35 13.08 12.85 7.05
N LEU A 36 12.20 12.06 7.68
CA LEU A 36 12.58 11.19 8.78
C LEU A 36 13.60 10.14 8.34
N MET A 37 13.30 9.43 7.25
CA MET A 37 14.19 8.40 6.70
C MET A 37 15.52 8.96 6.22
N HIS A 38 15.53 10.18 5.65
CA HIS A 38 16.77 10.87 5.30
C HIS A 38 17.66 11.09 6.52
N ARG A 39 17.11 11.56 7.65
CA ARG A 39 17.87 11.73 8.89
C ARG A 39 18.39 10.40 9.44
N LEU A 40 17.56 9.36 9.43
CA LEU A 40 17.97 8.02 9.87
C LEU A 40 19.11 7.44 9.02
N ASN A 41 19.10 7.70 7.72
CA ASN A 41 20.18 7.31 6.81
C ASN A 41 21.43 8.14 7.03
N TYR A 42 21.30 9.47 7.21
CA TYR A 42 22.43 10.36 7.50
C TYR A 42 23.16 9.99 8.79
N ASP A 43 22.40 9.61 9.83
CA ASP A 43 22.95 9.19 11.13
C ASP A 43 23.47 7.73 11.10
N SER A 44 23.19 6.99 10.03
CA SER A 44 23.71 5.63 9.86
C SER A 44 25.20 5.68 9.52
N ARG A 45 25.98 4.80 10.14
CA ARG A 45 27.42 4.64 9.87
C ARG A 45 27.71 3.62 8.77
N ASP A 46 26.66 3.01 8.24
CA ASP A 46 26.72 2.02 7.16
C ASP A 46 26.34 2.70 5.84
N ASP A 47 27.03 2.36 4.75
CA ASP A 47 26.76 2.88 3.40
C ASP A 47 25.46 2.29 2.80
N GLN A 48 24.78 1.41 3.54
CA GLN A 48 23.50 0.84 3.13
C GLN A 48 22.33 1.80 3.39
N ILE A 49 21.53 2.01 2.34
CA ILE A 49 20.28 2.77 2.43
C ILE A 49 19.26 1.95 3.24
N ILE A 50 18.88 2.50 4.40
CA ILE A 50 17.82 2.02 5.27
C ILE A 50 16.47 2.39 4.64
N ARG A 51 15.66 1.38 4.31
CA ARG A 51 14.30 1.55 3.78
C ARG A 51 13.27 1.55 4.91
N PRO A 52 12.06 2.09 4.69
CA PRO A 52 10.99 2.00 5.68
C PRO A 52 10.68 0.57 6.13
N CYS A 53 10.71 -0.41 5.22
CA CYS A 53 10.51 -1.83 5.55
C CYS A 53 11.63 -2.44 6.42
N ASP A 54 12.77 -1.78 6.59
CA ASP A 54 13.84 -2.23 7.49
C ASP A 54 13.66 -1.65 8.92
N VAL A 55 12.92 -0.54 9.02
CA VAL A 55 12.67 0.20 10.27
C VAL A 55 11.39 -0.26 10.94
N PHE A 56 10.30 -0.42 10.19
CA PHE A 56 8.98 -0.75 10.71
C PHE A 56 8.73 -2.26 10.67
N ASP A 57 8.13 -2.80 11.72
CA ASP A 57 7.64 -4.19 11.78
C ASP A 57 6.38 -4.40 10.95
N MET A 58 5.60 -3.33 10.80
CA MET A 58 4.38 -3.32 10.02
C MET A 58 4.11 -1.93 9.47
N ILE A 59 3.64 -1.88 8.23
CA ILE A 59 3.11 -0.68 7.61
C ILE A 59 1.67 -0.98 7.19
N GLY A 60 0.77 -0.06 7.51
CA GLY A 60 -0.62 -0.14 7.10
C GLY A 60 -1.15 1.22 6.68
N GLY A 61 -2.30 1.20 6.02
CA GLY A 61 -2.98 2.42 5.61
C GLY A 61 -4.27 2.14 4.87
N SER A 62 -5.02 3.19 4.56
CA SER A 62 -6.29 3.11 3.79
C SER A 62 -6.25 4.07 2.61
N GLY A 63 -6.95 3.74 1.52
CA GLY A 63 -7.02 4.59 0.32
C GLY A 63 -5.63 4.92 -0.23
N SER A 64 -5.37 6.21 -0.44
CA SER A 64 -4.03 6.68 -0.82
C SER A 64 -2.93 6.23 0.15
N GLY A 65 -3.22 6.17 1.46
CA GLY A 65 -2.26 5.68 2.46
C GLY A 65 -1.97 4.19 2.33
N GLY A 66 -2.97 3.39 1.91
CA GLY A 66 -2.78 1.98 1.62
C GLY A 66 -1.91 1.76 0.38
N VAL A 67 -2.08 2.56 -0.67
CA VAL A 67 -1.19 2.51 -1.84
C VAL A 67 0.25 2.86 -1.45
N ILE A 68 0.47 3.91 -0.67
CA ILE A 68 1.79 4.25 -0.14
C ILE A 68 2.34 3.08 0.71
N ALA A 69 1.52 2.44 1.52
CA ALA A 69 1.92 1.27 2.31
C ALA A 69 2.41 0.10 1.43
N ILE A 70 1.76 -0.17 0.29
CA ILE A 70 2.19 -1.19 -0.68
C ILE A 70 3.56 -0.84 -1.28
N LEU A 71 3.76 0.42 -1.69
CA LEU A 71 5.04 0.88 -2.24
C LEU A 71 6.19 0.67 -1.24
N LEU A 72 5.95 0.97 0.03
CA LEU A 72 6.96 0.90 1.08
C LEU A 72 7.24 -0.51 1.60
N ALA A 73 6.18 -1.29 1.87
CA ALA A 73 6.32 -2.60 2.53
C ALA A 73 6.52 -3.74 1.52
N THR A 74 5.80 -3.70 0.40
CA THR A 74 5.79 -4.79 -0.58
C THR A 74 6.80 -4.56 -1.69
N LEU A 75 6.80 -3.37 -2.30
CA LEU A 75 7.78 -3.02 -3.33
C LEU A 75 9.14 -2.60 -2.77
N LYS A 76 9.22 -2.43 -1.45
CA LYS A 76 10.45 -2.09 -0.71
C LYS A 76 11.11 -0.82 -1.22
N PHE A 77 10.31 0.15 -1.66
CA PHE A 77 10.81 1.45 -2.07
C PHE A 77 11.37 2.21 -0.86
N THR A 78 12.42 2.99 -1.11
CA THR A 78 12.79 4.06 -0.20
C THR A 78 11.65 5.06 -0.07
N ALA A 79 11.64 5.84 1.01
CA ALA A 79 10.62 6.87 1.19
C ALA A 79 10.68 7.96 0.10
N LYS A 80 11.84 8.16 -0.55
CA LYS A 80 11.99 9.09 -1.67
C LYS A 80 11.41 8.53 -2.97
N GLU A 81 11.74 7.29 -3.33
CA GLU A 81 11.16 6.63 -4.50
C GLU A 81 9.63 6.55 -4.39
N ALA A 82 9.11 6.17 -3.22
CA ALA A 82 7.67 6.15 -2.98
C ALA A 82 7.04 7.54 -3.09
N LEU A 83 7.73 8.60 -2.63
CA LEU A 83 7.25 9.98 -2.76
C LEU A 83 7.13 10.39 -4.23
N ASP A 84 8.14 10.07 -5.04
CA ASP A 84 8.18 10.46 -6.44
C ASP A 84 7.11 9.71 -7.25
N GLU A 85 6.98 8.40 -7.07
CA GLU A 85 5.94 7.60 -7.73
C GLU A 85 4.54 8.00 -7.25
N PHE A 86 4.34 8.25 -5.95
CA PHE A 86 3.03 8.68 -5.47
C PHE A 86 2.65 10.09 -5.99
N ALA A 87 3.61 11.02 -6.07
CA ALA A 87 3.36 12.35 -6.64
C ALA A 87 3.00 12.28 -8.13
N ASP A 88 3.68 11.42 -8.89
CA ASP A 88 3.38 11.19 -10.31
C ASP A 88 2.00 10.53 -10.52
N LEU A 89 1.64 9.56 -9.67
CA LEU A 89 0.29 8.99 -9.64
C LEU A 89 -0.77 10.06 -9.37
N CYS A 90 -0.51 10.98 -8.43
CA CYS A 90 -1.41 12.08 -8.11
C CYS A 90 -1.65 12.95 -9.35
N ALA A 91 -0.57 13.43 -9.98
CA ALA A 91 -0.66 14.29 -11.15
C ALA A 91 -1.32 13.59 -12.35
N THR A 92 -1.03 12.30 -12.55
CA THR A 92 -1.49 11.55 -13.73
C THR A 92 -2.92 11.04 -13.61
N VAL A 93 -3.38 10.75 -12.38
CA VAL A 93 -4.67 10.06 -12.15
C VAL A 93 -5.57 10.80 -11.17
N LEU A 94 -5.07 11.22 -10.00
CA LEU A 94 -5.92 11.72 -8.92
C LEU A 94 -6.35 13.19 -9.11
N ASP A 95 -5.44 14.04 -9.58
CA ASP A 95 -5.66 15.49 -9.71
C ASP A 95 -6.36 15.89 -11.00
N LYS A 96 -6.57 14.95 -11.93
CA LYS A 96 -7.32 15.22 -13.16
C LYS A 96 -8.77 15.60 -12.83
N GLN A 97 -9.18 16.78 -13.26
CA GLN A 97 -10.58 17.24 -13.16
C GLN A 97 -11.37 16.85 -14.40
N ASP A 98 -12.70 16.83 -14.28
CA ASP A 98 -13.64 16.57 -15.39
C ASP A 98 -13.43 15.26 -16.16
N VAL A 99 -12.86 14.25 -15.49
CA VAL A 99 -12.72 12.88 -16.00
C VAL A 99 -13.74 11.99 -15.30
N ASP A 100 -14.53 11.27 -16.10
CA ASP A 100 -15.49 10.27 -15.63
C ASP A 100 -14.81 9.07 -14.94
N ALA A 101 -15.59 8.29 -14.20
CA ALA A 101 -15.08 7.21 -13.39
C ALA A 101 -14.43 6.10 -14.23
N GLU A 102 -15.02 5.76 -15.38
CA GLU A 102 -14.52 4.73 -16.29
C GLU A 102 -13.14 5.11 -16.85
N THR A 103 -13.02 6.32 -17.37
CA THR A 103 -11.77 6.86 -17.91
C THR A 103 -10.69 6.96 -16.83
N ARG A 104 -11.05 7.38 -15.61
CA ARG A 104 -10.10 7.44 -14.49
C ARG A 104 -9.64 6.06 -14.04
N THR A 105 -10.53 5.08 -13.97
CA THR A 105 -10.19 3.68 -13.67
C THR A 105 -9.25 3.09 -14.71
N ALA A 106 -9.50 3.33 -16.01
CA ALA A 106 -8.61 2.90 -17.08
C ALA A 106 -7.22 3.55 -16.97
N ALA A 107 -7.16 4.85 -16.66
CA ALA A 107 -5.90 5.56 -16.44
C ALA A 107 -5.13 5.02 -15.22
N LEU A 108 -5.82 4.70 -14.11
CA LEU A 108 -5.21 4.07 -12.94
C LEU A 108 -4.60 2.71 -13.28
N LYS A 109 -5.35 1.87 -14.01
CA LYS A 109 -4.87 0.56 -14.43
C LYS A 109 -3.62 0.67 -15.32
N GLN A 110 -3.67 1.55 -16.32
CA GLN A 110 -2.52 1.81 -17.20
C GLN A 110 -1.31 2.31 -16.41
N TYR A 111 -1.54 3.18 -15.42
CA TYR A 111 -0.48 3.67 -14.55
C TYR A 111 0.18 2.54 -13.76
N ILE A 112 -0.62 1.66 -13.14
CA ILE A 112 -0.14 0.52 -12.35
C ILE A 112 0.61 -0.47 -13.23
N ASP A 113 0.09 -0.81 -14.42
CA ASP A 113 0.78 -1.69 -15.36
C ASP A 113 2.16 -1.13 -15.73
N GLY A 114 2.25 0.18 -15.98
CA GLY A 114 3.50 0.87 -16.24
C GLY A 114 4.44 0.93 -15.03
N LEU A 115 3.92 1.12 -13.82
CA LEU A 115 4.69 1.06 -12.58
C LEU A 115 5.36 -0.31 -12.42
N LEU A 116 4.59 -1.40 -12.58
CA LEU A 116 5.12 -2.76 -12.45
C LEU A 116 6.20 -3.03 -13.50
N GLU A 117 5.99 -2.59 -14.74
CA GLU A 117 6.97 -2.75 -15.82
C GLU A 117 8.26 -1.95 -15.57
N ARG A 118 8.15 -0.67 -15.18
CA ARG A 118 9.32 0.20 -14.89
C ARG A 118 10.23 -0.38 -13.82
N HIS A 119 9.65 -1.07 -12.84
CA HIS A 119 10.37 -1.64 -11.70
C HIS A 119 10.65 -3.15 -11.85
N GLY A 120 10.35 -3.74 -13.02
CA GLY A 120 10.65 -5.14 -13.31
C GLY A 120 9.86 -6.14 -12.46
N ILE A 121 8.65 -5.78 -12.03
CA ILE A 121 7.78 -6.62 -11.20
C ILE A 121 6.87 -7.45 -12.10
N ASP A 122 6.88 -8.77 -11.94
CA ASP A 122 5.98 -9.66 -12.68
C ASP A 122 4.51 -9.38 -12.32
N ARG A 123 3.63 -9.34 -13.31
CA ARG A 123 2.21 -9.00 -13.13
C ARG A 123 1.45 -10.01 -12.27
N ASN A 124 1.94 -11.25 -12.16
CA ASN A 124 1.34 -12.29 -11.34
C ASN A 124 1.94 -12.33 -9.93
N THR A 125 2.86 -11.42 -9.60
CA THR A 125 3.44 -11.33 -8.25
C THR A 125 2.33 -11.02 -7.25
N ARG A 126 2.20 -11.89 -6.24
CA ARG A 126 1.17 -11.81 -5.20
C ARG A 126 1.62 -10.93 -4.03
N ILE A 127 0.67 -10.27 -3.37
CA ILE A 127 0.93 -9.51 -2.12
C ILE A 127 1.41 -10.43 -0.99
N TYR A 128 0.86 -11.64 -0.94
CA TYR A 128 1.26 -12.69 -0.02
C TYR A 128 1.83 -13.86 -0.81
N ASP A 129 3.08 -14.23 -0.51
CA ASP A 129 3.71 -15.45 -1.01
C ASP A 129 3.97 -16.39 0.19
N PRO A 130 3.28 -17.55 0.27
CA PRO A 130 3.45 -18.49 1.38
C PRO A 130 4.86 -19.10 1.42
N ASN A 131 5.60 -19.09 0.31
CA ASN A 131 6.97 -19.62 0.24
C ASN A 131 8.02 -18.57 0.65
N ASN A 132 7.62 -17.31 0.76
CA ASN A 132 8.51 -16.21 1.15
C ASN A 132 8.36 -15.91 2.64
N HIS A 133 9.09 -16.66 3.47
CA HIS A 133 9.11 -16.49 4.92
C HIS A 133 9.95 -15.28 5.40
N SER A 134 10.53 -14.49 4.50
CA SER A 134 11.52 -13.44 4.80
C SER A 134 10.95 -12.02 4.82
N ILE A 135 9.67 -11.85 5.14
CA ILE A 135 9.06 -10.53 5.24
C ILE A 135 9.32 -9.94 6.63
N ASN A 136 10.34 -9.08 6.72
CA ASN A 136 10.67 -8.35 7.96
C ASN A 136 9.62 -7.28 8.31
N CYS A 137 8.86 -6.77 7.33
CA CYS A 137 7.85 -5.74 7.51
C CYS A 137 6.50 -6.19 6.95
N LYS A 138 5.51 -6.36 7.82
CA LYS A 138 4.15 -6.82 7.46
C LYS A 138 3.33 -5.70 6.81
N LEU A 139 2.46 -6.05 5.87
CA LEU A 139 1.45 -5.15 5.31
C LEU A 139 0.06 -5.51 5.84
N ALA A 140 -0.74 -4.50 6.20
CA ALA A 140 -2.16 -4.66 6.50
C ALA A 140 -2.98 -3.44 6.01
N ILE A 141 -3.94 -3.67 5.12
CA ILE A 141 -4.78 -2.62 4.52
C ILE A 141 -6.26 -3.02 4.61
N PRO A 142 -7.13 -2.22 5.25
CA PRO A 142 -8.57 -2.43 5.21
C PRO A 142 -9.14 -2.04 3.85
N ILE A 143 -9.96 -2.93 3.30
CA ILE A 143 -10.74 -2.79 2.08
C ILE A 143 -12.18 -3.25 2.36
N SER A 144 -13.15 -2.82 1.56
CA SER A 144 -14.56 -3.15 1.75
C SER A 144 -15.12 -3.87 0.52
N TYR A 145 -16.10 -4.75 0.76
CA TYR A 145 -16.84 -5.39 -0.32
C TYR A 145 -17.94 -4.46 -0.86
N LYS A 146 -18.04 -4.33 -2.18
CA LYS A 146 -19.06 -3.53 -2.89
C LYS A 146 -20.49 -3.89 -2.51
N HIS A 147 -20.79 -5.18 -2.41
CA HIS A 147 -22.15 -5.69 -2.21
C HIS A 147 -22.58 -5.78 -0.74
N HIS A 148 -21.63 -5.55 0.18
CA HIS A 148 -21.86 -5.61 1.62
C HIS A 148 -21.19 -4.42 2.30
N ALA A 149 -21.75 -3.22 2.10
CA ALA A 149 -21.32 -2.00 2.78
C ALA A 149 -21.46 -2.19 4.31
N GLY A 150 -20.36 -2.60 4.96
CA GLY A 150 -20.31 -3.03 6.36
C GLY A 150 -19.34 -4.18 6.61
N SER A 151 -19.07 -5.00 5.58
CA SER A 151 -18.06 -6.06 5.62
C SER A 151 -16.70 -5.50 5.21
N ILE A 152 -15.79 -5.41 6.17
CA ILE A 152 -14.39 -5.05 5.96
C ILE A 152 -13.58 -6.33 5.74
N CYS A 153 -12.78 -6.37 4.69
CA CYS A 153 -11.72 -7.34 4.51
C CYS A 153 -10.38 -6.66 4.76
N MET A 154 -9.38 -7.45 5.16
CA MET A 154 -8.03 -6.96 5.41
C MET A 154 -7.10 -7.63 4.42
N LEU A 155 -6.59 -6.85 3.47
CA LEU A 155 -5.48 -7.25 2.62
C LEU A 155 -4.21 -7.34 3.48
N ARG A 156 -3.53 -8.49 3.46
CA ARG A 156 -2.36 -8.76 4.29
C ARG A 156 -1.25 -9.43 3.50
N SER A 157 0.00 -9.12 3.83
CA SER A 157 1.18 -9.87 3.35
C SER A 157 1.57 -11.03 4.27
N TYR A 158 0.64 -11.50 5.11
CA TYR A 158 0.88 -12.58 6.06
C TYR A 158 -0.41 -13.36 6.31
N SER A 159 -0.27 -14.66 6.59
CA SER A 159 -1.40 -15.53 6.90
C SER A 159 -1.93 -15.34 8.31
N THR A 160 -3.22 -15.59 8.48
CA THR A 160 -3.87 -15.64 9.79
C THR A 160 -4.70 -16.92 9.90
N ARG A 161 -4.94 -17.42 11.11
CA ARG A 161 -5.76 -18.63 11.32
C ARG A 161 -7.26 -18.39 11.19
N LYS A 162 -7.70 -17.12 11.29
CA LYS A 162 -9.11 -16.75 11.44
C LYS A 162 -9.77 -16.37 10.12
N GLU A 163 -8.99 -16.01 9.11
CA GLU A 163 -9.47 -15.48 7.84
C GLU A 163 -8.62 -16.07 6.70
N GLU A 164 -9.28 -16.45 5.61
CA GLU A 164 -8.61 -16.83 4.36
C GLU A 164 -7.85 -15.63 3.79
N THR A 165 -6.68 -15.90 3.22
CA THR A 165 -5.85 -14.84 2.62
C THR A 165 -6.34 -14.57 1.21
N LEU A 166 -6.50 -13.29 0.87
CA LEU A 166 -6.85 -12.91 -0.49
C LEU A 166 -5.67 -13.20 -1.44
N GLU A 167 -5.92 -13.98 -2.49
CA GLU A 167 -4.92 -14.28 -3.52
C GLU A 167 -4.77 -13.16 -4.55
N LEU A 168 -4.55 -11.92 -4.09
CA LEU A 168 -4.40 -10.77 -4.99
C LEU A 168 -2.97 -10.59 -5.48
N THR A 169 -2.86 -10.25 -6.77
CA THR A 169 -1.63 -9.68 -7.32
C THR A 169 -1.38 -8.30 -6.72
N ILE A 170 -0.13 -7.81 -6.82
CA ILE A 170 0.20 -6.44 -6.42
C ILE A 170 -0.65 -5.42 -7.19
N GLY A 171 -0.88 -5.65 -8.49
CA GLY A 171 -1.71 -4.78 -9.32
C GLY A 171 -3.17 -4.75 -8.85
N ASP A 172 -3.78 -5.90 -8.60
CA ASP A 172 -5.15 -5.98 -8.11
C ASP A 172 -5.31 -5.31 -6.73
N ALA A 173 -4.31 -5.47 -5.87
CA ALA A 173 -4.28 -4.84 -4.56
C ALA A 173 -4.21 -3.31 -4.65
N LEU A 174 -3.36 -2.76 -5.53
CA LEU A 174 -3.28 -1.33 -5.78
C LEU A 174 -4.61 -0.78 -6.32
N MET A 175 -5.21 -1.49 -7.28
CA MET A 175 -6.54 -1.14 -7.82
C MET A 175 -7.62 -1.15 -6.74
N ALA A 176 -7.74 -2.23 -5.96
CA ALA A 176 -8.76 -2.38 -4.92
C ALA A 176 -8.62 -1.35 -3.78
N THR A 177 -7.38 -0.93 -3.49
CA THR A 177 -7.08 0.01 -2.41
C THR A 177 -7.44 1.45 -2.76
N LEU A 178 -7.31 1.85 -4.04
CA LEU A 178 -7.48 3.24 -4.48
C LEU A 178 -8.80 3.50 -5.23
N ALA A 179 -9.40 2.48 -5.84
CA ALA A 179 -10.60 2.61 -6.67
C ALA A 179 -11.87 2.76 -5.81
N THR A 180 -12.16 3.99 -5.39
CA THR A 180 -13.31 4.32 -4.54
C THR A 180 -14.38 5.09 -5.34
N PRO A 181 -15.63 4.59 -5.44
CA PRO A 181 -16.73 5.35 -6.01
C PRO A 181 -17.03 6.62 -5.21
N PRO A 182 -17.48 7.71 -5.85
CA PRO A 182 -17.80 7.80 -7.28
C PRO A 182 -16.60 8.12 -8.18
N LEU A 183 -15.39 8.29 -7.62
CA LEU A 183 -14.21 8.71 -8.39
C LEU A 183 -13.70 7.63 -9.35
N PHE A 184 -13.96 6.35 -9.03
CA PHE A 184 -13.56 5.20 -9.81
C PHE A 184 -14.70 4.19 -9.93
N VAL A 185 -14.73 3.44 -11.03
CA VAL A 185 -15.55 2.23 -11.16
C VAL A 185 -15.02 1.15 -10.23
N SER A 186 -15.93 0.35 -9.68
CA SER A 186 -15.58 -0.77 -8.80
C SER A 186 -14.72 -1.82 -9.50
N THR A 187 -13.71 -2.33 -8.81
CA THR A 187 -12.82 -3.36 -9.36
C THR A 187 -13.37 -4.76 -9.05
N GLU A 188 -13.53 -5.60 -10.07
CA GLU A 188 -13.95 -7.03 -9.96
C GLU A 188 -12.80 -8.02 -10.21
N GLN A 189 -11.57 -7.52 -10.42
CA GLN A 189 -10.44 -8.35 -10.85
C GLN A 189 -9.79 -9.11 -9.68
N GLY A 190 -9.53 -10.41 -9.89
CA GLY A 190 -8.81 -11.28 -8.95
C GLY A 190 -9.66 -11.92 -7.83
N LEU A 191 -10.98 -11.69 -7.81
CA LEU A 191 -11.88 -12.32 -6.84
C LEU A 191 -12.83 -13.34 -7.51
N HIS A 192 -13.40 -14.24 -6.70
CA HIS A 192 -14.49 -15.11 -7.13
C HIS A 192 -15.61 -14.30 -7.82
N PRO A 193 -16.26 -14.85 -8.86
CA PRO A 193 -17.33 -14.15 -9.57
C PRO A 193 -18.40 -13.64 -8.60
N GLY A 194 -18.63 -12.32 -8.59
CA GLY A 194 -19.59 -11.64 -7.71
C GLY A 194 -18.97 -10.84 -6.55
N PHE A 195 -17.65 -10.79 -6.41
CA PHE A 195 -16.99 -9.99 -5.39
C PHE A 195 -16.20 -8.82 -6.01
N SER A 196 -16.59 -7.60 -5.62
CA SER A 196 -15.85 -6.39 -5.94
C SER A 196 -15.38 -5.72 -4.66
N LEU A 197 -14.15 -5.21 -4.67
CA LEU A 197 -13.52 -4.53 -3.54
C LEU A 197 -13.36 -3.03 -3.80
N MET A 198 -13.38 -2.27 -2.72
CA MET A 198 -13.19 -0.82 -2.70
C MET A 198 -12.44 -0.41 -1.43
N GLU A 199 -12.00 0.84 -1.35
CA GLU A 199 -11.50 1.43 -0.10
C GLU A 199 -12.56 1.35 1.02
N ALA A 200 -12.10 1.03 2.23
CA ALA A 200 -12.95 1.10 3.42
C ALA A 200 -13.30 2.56 3.75
N THR A 201 -14.45 3.03 3.29
CA THR A 201 -14.97 4.37 3.61
C THR A 201 -15.59 4.35 5.01
N LYS A 202 -15.44 5.44 5.78
CA LYS A 202 -16.15 5.65 7.06
C LYS A 202 -17.62 5.25 6.90
N ILE A 203 -18.05 4.21 7.63
CA ILE A 203 -19.46 3.85 7.79
C ILE A 203 -20.17 5.16 8.17
N LYS A 204 -21.02 5.69 7.30
CA LYS A 204 -21.90 6.79 7.67
C LYS A 204 -22.65 6.30 8.89
N SER A 205 -22.41 6.97 10.03
CA SER A 205 -23.20 6.84 11.24
C SER A 205 -24.65 6.65 10.82
N VAL A 206 -25.21 5.50 11.19
CA VAL A 206 -26.64 5.21 11.09
C VAL A 206 -27.34 6.43 11.67
N ARG A 207 -27.99 7.23 10.80
CA ARG A 207 -28.90 8.27 11.25
C ARG A 207 -30.00 7.54 11.98
N THR A 208 -29.95 7.60 13.31
CA THR A 208 -31.08 7.32 14.17
C THR A 208 -32.17 8.32 13.79
N PHE A 209 -33.26 7.82 13.21
CA PHE A 209 -34.58 8.39 13.31
C PHE A 209 -35.53 7.26 13.68
#